data_AF-A0A7Y9X8D1-F1
#
_entry.id   AF-A0A7Y9X8D1-F1
#
_cell.length_a   1.000
_cell.length_b   1.000
_cell.length_c   1.000
_cell.angle_alpha   90.00
_cell.angle_beta   90.00
_cell.angle_gamma   90.00
#
_symmetry.space_group_name_H-M   'P 1'
#
loop_
_entity.id
_entity.type
_entity.pdbx_description
1 polymer ?
#
loop_
_entity_poly.entity_id
_entity_poly.type
_entity_poly.pdbx_seq_one_letter_code
_entity_poly.pdbx_strand_id
1 'polypeptide(L)'
;MIAAPARADAAAGSWSDNHQLCQSSSCVRSGNIVRLWQSIVWADDLTGNIGTSFIDGEFGSNTAAKTRTWQDVMNVGIDGSVGPETWGEAYGAVNRNTGYDTSTQTGYFYYGYNRTFALRKQNSNGVWTFLNPRTGSWTGTSH
;
A
#
# COMPACT_ATOMS: atom_id res chain seq x y z
N MET A 1 -1.34 21.05 10.67
CA MET A 1 -2.23 19.89 10.54
C MET A 1 -2.59 19.79 9.08
N ILE A 2 -2.08 18.80 8.36
CA ILE A 2 -2.47 18.54 6.97
C ILE A 2 -3.69 17.63 7.09
N ALA A 3 -4.84 18.08 6.58
CA ALA A 3 -6.05 17.27 6.57
C ALA A 3 -5.82 16.00 5.73
N ALA A 4 -6.26 14.85 6.24
CA ALA A 4 -6.27 13.63 5.45
C ALA A 4 -7.13 13.82 4.18
N PRO A 5 -6.73 13.26 3.03
CA PRO A 5 -7.57 13.28 1.84
C PRO A 5 -8.92 12.63 2.14
N ALA A 6 -9.99 13.17 1.53
CA ALA A 6 -11.36 12.75 1.79
C ALA A 6 -11.57 11.25 1.55
N ARG A 7 -12.10 10.55 2.56
CA ARG A 7 -12.35 9.09 2.59
C ARG A 7 -13.68 8.75 1.92
N ALA A 8 -13.71 7.74 1.06
CA ALA A 8 -14.93 7.10 0.58
C ALA A 8 -15.31 5.92 1.50
N ASP A 9 -16.61 5.75 1.76
CA ASP A 9 -17.19 4.73 2.63
C ASP A 9 -16.72 3.30 2.30
N ALA A 10 -16.42 2.54 3.36
CA ALA A 10 -15.96 1.17 3.30
C ALA A 10 -17.05 0.18 2.86
N ALA A 11 -16.59 -0.95 2.29
CA ALA A 11 -17.33 -2.18 1.98
C ALA A 11 -17.99 -2.33 0.59
N ALA A 12 -17.21 -2.11 -0.47
CA ALA A 12 -17.26 -2.93 -1.70
C ALA A 12 -15.96 -2.73 -2.52
N GLY A 13 -14.99 -3.66 -2.43
CA GLY A 13 -13.70 -3.57 -3.15
C GLY A 13 -12.44 -3.31 -2.31
N SER A 14 -12.53 -3.49 -0.99
CA SER A 14 -11.49 -3.22 0.01
C SER A 14 -10.27 -4.15 -0.09
N TRP A 15 -9.11 -3.68 0.40
CA TRP A 15 -7.89 -4.48 0.65
C TRP A 15 -7.88 -5.14 2.04
N SER A 16 -8.96 -5.05 2.80
CA SER A 16 -9.05 -5.56 4.19
C SER A 16 -8.88 -7.08 4.34
N ASP A 17 -9.00 -7.84 3.25
CA ASP A 17 -8.76 -9.29 3.18
C ASP A 17 -7.30 -9.66 2.89
N ASN A 18 -6.41 -8.68 2.67
CA ASN A 18 -4.99 -8.93 2.51
C ASN A 18 -4.40 -9.59 3.77
N HIS A 19 -3.39 -10.44 3.56
CA HIS A 19 -2.65 -11.09 4.62
C HIS A 19 -2.05 -10.06 5.61
N GLN A 20 -2.06 -10.41 6.90
CA GLN A 20 -1.44 -9.57 7.91
C GLN A 20 0.08 -9.53 7.72
N LEU A 21 0.64 -8.33 7.70
CA LEU A 21 2.09 -8.09 7.70
C LEU A 21 2.54 -7.71 9.11
N CYS A 22 3.51 -8.42 9.68
CA CYS A 22 4.03 -8.10 11.00
C CYS A 22 5.43 -8.70 11.20
N GLN A 23 6.10 -8.38 12.31
CA GLN A 23 7.46 -8.89 12.57
C GLN A 23 7.50 -10.36 13.06
N SER A 24 6.36 -10.91 13.50
CA SER A 24 6.24 -12.30 13.97
C SER A 24 6.24 -13.30 12.81
N SER A 25 6.80 -14.50 13.03
CA SER A 25 6.81 -15.60 12.06
C SER A 25 5.42 -16.11 11.65
N SER A 26 4.38 -15.76 12.41
CA SER A 26 2.98 -16.08 12.08
C SER A 26 2.39 -15.20 10.96
N CYS A 27 3.09 -14.15 10.54
CA CYS A 27 2.65 -13.20 9.52
C CYS A 27 3.46 -13.32 8.23
N VAL A 28 2.94 -12.73 7.14
CA VAL A 28 3.76 -12.51 5.94
C VAL A 28 4.82 -11.46 6.25
N ARG A 29 6.08 -11.83 6.04
CA ARG A 29 7.25 -11.00 6.40
C ARG A 29 8.11 -10.60 5.21
N SER A 30 7.85 -11.17 4.04
CA SER A 30 8.57 -10.83 2.84
C SER A 30 7.70 -11.01 1.61
N GLY A 31 8.20 -10.57 0.46
CA GLY A 31 7.54 -10.74 -0.83
C GLY A 31 6.95 -9.46 -1.38
N ASN A 32 6.14 -9.59 -2.43
CA ASN A 32 5.69 -8.41 -3.16
C ASN A 32 4.55 -7.67 -2.46
N ILE A 33 3.76 -8.35 -1.63
CA ILE A 33 2.77 -7.68 -0.78
C ILE A 33 3.43 -6.74 0.24
N VAL A 34 4.61 -7.10 0.76
CA VAL A 34 5.41 -6.21 1.62
C VAL A 34 5.94 -5.03 0.82
N ARG A 35 6.38 -5.25 -0.43
CA ARG A 35 6.79 -4.15 -1.33
C ARG A 35 5.64 -3.22 -1.68
N LEU A 36 4.42 -3.73 -1.82
CA LEU A 36 3.23 -2.89 -2.00
C LEU A 36 3.06 -1.98 -0.77
N TRP A 37 3.09 -2.55 0.43
CA TRP A 37 2.98 -1.76 1.66
C TRP A 37 4.11 -0.72 1.79
N GLN A 38 5.35 -1.10 1.50
CA GLN A 38 6.47 -0.17 1.51
C GLN A 38 6.35 0.92 0.44
N SER A 39 5.70 0.63 -0.69
CA SER A 39 5.40 1.62 -1.74
C SER A 39 4.36 2.64 -1.27
N ILE A 40 3.37 2.21 -0.47
CA ILE A 40 2.39 3.10 0.18
C ILE A 40 3.09 4.03 1.17
N VAL A 41 3.87 3.45 2.09
CA VAL A 41 4.64 4.23 3.07
C VAL A 41 5.64 5.17 2.38
N TRP A 42 6.27 4.73 1.29
CA TRP A 42 7.08 5.60 0.44
C TRP A 42 6.23 6.69 -0.23
N ALA A 43 5.01 6.41 -0.68
CA ALA A 43 4.17 7.43 -1.32
C ALA A 43 3.75 8.53 -0.34
N ASP A 44 3.46 8.13 0.90
CA ASP A 44 3.06 9.06 1.96
C ASP A 44 4.23 9.82 2.56
N ASP A 45 5.39 9.19 2.76
CA ASP A 45 6.63 9.81 3.26
C ASP A 45 6.44 10.70 4.50
N LEU A 46 5.70 10.19 5.49
CA LEU A 46 5.30 10.96 6.66
C LEU A 46 6.48 11.33 7.59
N THR A 47 7.68 10.83 7.30
CA THR A 47 8.93 11.20 7.99
C THR A 47 9.86 12.07 7.14
N GLY A 48 9.48 12.40 5.90
CA GLY A 48 10.20 13.29 5.00
C GLY A 48 11.57 12.77 4.51
N ASN A 49 11.82 11.47 4.63
CA ASN A 49 13.14 10.89 4.33
C ASN A 49 13.08 9.43 3.86
N ILE A 50 11.99 9.02 3.20
CA ILE A 50 11.84 7.66 2.67
C ILE A 50 12.24 7.63 1.19
N GLY A 51 13.41 7.04 0.91
CA GLY A 51 13.87 6.76 -0.45
C GLY A 51 13.34 5.43 -1.00
N THR A 52 13.47 5.19 -2.31
CA THR A 52 12.99 3.95 -2.94
C THR A 52 13.74 2.69 -2.48
N SER A 53 14.94 2.83 -1.90
CA SER A 53 15.69 1.72 -1.28
C SER A 53 14.96 1.09 -0.09
N PHE A 54 14.02 1.80 0.54
CA PHE A 54 13.13 1.28 1.60
C PHE A 54 12.24 0.13 1.12
N ILE A 55 11.98 0.03 -0.19
CA ILE A 55 11.11 -0.99 -0.78
C ILE A 55 11.94 -2.25 -1.06
N ASP A 56 12.39 -2.92 0.00
CA ASP A 56 13.19 -4.16 -0.06
C ASP A 56 12.34 -5.42 -0.10
N GLY A 57 11.08 -5.33 0.30
CA GLY A 57 10.17 -6.46 0.44
C GLY A 57 10.42 -7.27 1.70
N GLU A 58 10.99 -6.67 2.75
CA GLU A 58 11.15 -7.27 4.07
C GLU A 58 10.42 -6.44 5.15
N PHE A 59 9.59 -7.12 5.93
CA PHE A 59 8.88 -6.51 7.05
C PHE A 59 9.75 -6.54 8.31
N GLY A 60 10.84 -5.77 8.27
CA GLY A 60 11.77 -5.57 9.37
C GLY A 60 11.33 -4.50 10.37
N SER A 61 12.20 -4.20 11.34
CA SER A 61 11.96 -3.17 12.37
C SER A 61 11.73 -1.77 11.78
N ASN A 62 12.46 -1.43 10.71
CA ASN A 62 12.29 -0.16 10.03
C ASN A 62 10.89 -0.05 9.39
N THR A 63 10.44 -1.10 8.68
CA THR A 63 9.09 -1.15 8.10
C THR A 63 8.03 -1.01 9.20
N ALA A 64 8.14 -1.78 10.29
CA ALA A 64 7.19 -1.69 11.40
C ALA A 64 7.16 -0.31 12.08
N ALA A 65 8.31 0.36 12.22
CA ALA A 65 8.38 1.71 12.79
C ALA A 65 7.69 2.75 11.89
N LYS A 66 7.89 2.68 10.57
CA LYS A 66 7.19 3.57 9.62
C LYS A 66 5.71 3.25 9.54
N THR A 67 5.32 1.97 9.65
CA THR A 67 3.92 1.57 9.78
C THR A 67 3.27 2.22 10.99
N ARG A 68 3.91 2.24 12.18
CA ARG A 68 3.39 2.96 13.35
C ARG A 68 3.19 4.44 13.10
N THR A 69 4.15 5.09 12.44
CA THR A 69 4.02 6.52 12.08
C THR A 69 2.83 6.75 11.15
N TRP A 70 2.67 5.87 10.17
CA TRP A 70 1.53 5.92 9.25
C TRP A 70 0.21 5.72 9.98
N GLN A 71 0.12 4.71 10.83
CA GLN A 71 -1.06 4.39 11.63
C GLN A 71 -1.48 5.55 12.56
N ASP A 72 -0.51 6.21 13.20
CA ASP A 72 -0.73 7.39 14.03
C ASP A 72 -1.37 8.54 13.23
N VAL A 73 -0.81 8.86 12.06
CA VAL A 73 -1.34 9.91 11.17
C VAL A 73 -2.73 9.57 10.63
N MET A 74 -2.96 8.31 10.27
CA MET A 74 -4.25 7.86 9.74
C MET A 74 -5.30 7.58 10.84
N ASN A 75 -4.90 7.63 12.11
CA ASN A 75 -5.75 7.31 13.25
C ASN A 75 -6.38 5.90 13.17
N VAL A 76 -5.54 4.90 12.87
CA VAL A 76 -5.89 3.46 12.92
C VAL A 76 -4.88 2.76 13.84
N GLY A 77 -5.27 1.67 14.52
CA GLY A 77 -4.49 1.09 15.63
C GLY A 77 -2.97 1.09 15.44
N ILE A 78 -2.20 1.65 16.39
CA ILE A 78 -0.77 1.94 16.25
C ILE A 78 0.09 0.76 16.73
N ASP A 79 -0.08 -0.41 16.13
CA ASP A 79 0.60 -1.65 16.51
C ASP A 79 1.86 -1.95 15.67
N GLY A 80 2.05 -1.26 14.54
CA GLY A 80 3.12 -1.48 13.57
C GLY A 80 2.95 -2.72 12.71
N SER A 81 1.76 -3.31 12.71
CA SER A 81 1.35 -4.39 11.82
C SER A 81 0.40 -3.86 10.75
N VAL A 82 0.32 -4.53 9.61
CA VAL A 82 -0.60 -4.18 8.54
C VAL A 82 -1.68 -5.23 8.51
N GLY A 83 -2.75 -4.98 9.27
CA GLY A 83 -3.94 -5.83 9.33
C GLY A 83 -5.10 -5.28 8.51
N PRO A 84 -6.30 -5.87 8.64
CA PRO A 84 -7.49 -5.48 7.87
C PRO A 84 -7.83 -3.99 7.95
N GLU A 85 -7.73 -3.38 9.12
CA GLU A 85 -8.00 -1.94 9.30
C GLU A 85 -6.96 -1.07 8.59
N THR A 86 -5.67 -1.36 8.78
CA THR A 86 -4.57 -0.64 8.12
C THR A 86 -4.68 -0.74 6.58
N TRP A 87 -5.00 -1.93 6.07
CA TRP A 87 -5.19 -2.14 4.63
C TRP A 87 -6.42 -1.42 4.08
N GLY A 88 -7.56 -1.51 4.79
CA GLY A 88 -8.79 -0.84 4.40
C GLY A 88 -8.61 0.67 4.36
N GLU A 89 -7.91 1.23 5.34
CA GLU A 89 -7.58 2.65 5.38
C GLU A 89 -6.69 3.06 4.21
N ALA A 90 -5.63 2.30 3.91
CA ALA A 90 -4.77 2.59 2.77
C ALA A 90 -5.53 2.52 1.44
N TYR A 91 -6.46 1.57 1.28
CA TYR A 91 -7.28 1.46 0.09
C TYR A 91 -8.12 2.72 -0.18
N GLY A 92 -8.49 3.49 0.85
CA GLY A 92 -9.22 4.75 0.70
C GLY A 92 -8.50 5.80 -0.15
N ALA A 93 -7.18 5.70 -0.31
CA ALA A 93 -6.38 6.57 -1.16
C ALA A 93 -6.24 6.06 -2.62
N VAL A 94 -6.82 4.89 -2.95
CA VAL A 94 -6.78 4.30 -4.28
C VAL A 94 -7.93 4.87 -5.12
N ASN A 95 -7.60 5.59 -6.20
CA ASN A 95 -8.59 6.14 -7.11
C ASN A 95 -8.38 5.60 -8.53
N ARG A 96 -9.50 5.34 -9.23
CA ARG A 96 -9.47 4.85 -10.62
C ARG A 96 -8.80 5.89 -11.52
N ASN A 97 -7.93 5.42 -12.41
CA ASN A 97 -7.28 6.25 -13.41
C ASN A 97 -7.28 5.52 -14.76
N THR A 98 -8.02 6.06 -15.72
CA THR A 98 -8.19 5.45 -17.05
C THR A 98 -6.93 5.51 -17.92
N GLY A 99 -5.92 6.32 -17.56
CA GLY A 99 -4.66 6.43 -18.29
C GLY A 99 -3.80 5.17 -18.25
N TYR A 100 -4.09 4.24 -17.33
CA TYR A 100 -3.42 2.94 -17.24
C TYR A 100 -4.32 1.76 -17.61
N ASP A 101 -5.55 2.01 -18.06
CA ASP A 101 -6.45 0.96 -18.55
C ASP A 101 -5.82 0.24 -19.75
N THR A 102 -6.00 -1.08 -19.80
CA THR A 102 -5.72 -1.91 -20.97
C THR A 102 -6.98 -2.73 -21.29
N SER A 103 -6.96 -3.53 -22.36
CA SER A 103 -8.07 -4.43 -22.67
C SER A 103 -8.32 -5.48 -21.58
N THR A 104 -7.35 -5.76 -20.72
CA THR A 104 -7.41 -6.81 -19.70
C THR A 104 -7.23 -6.32 -18.27
N GLN A 105 -6.90 -5.04 -18.07
CA GLN A 105 -6.60 -4.46 -16.76
C GLN A 105 -7.25 -3.10 -16.60
N THR A 106 -7.79 -2.83 -15.42
CA THR A 106 -8.26 -1.49 -15.03
C THR A 106 -7.15 -0.79 -14.24
N GLY A 107 -6.85 0.46 -14.59
CA GLY A 107 -5.84 1.31 -13.99
C GLY A 107 -6.34 2.12 -12.80
N TYR A 108 -5.46 2.31 -11.83
CA TYR A 108 -5.68 3.08 -10.61
C TYR A 108 -4.38 3.81 -10.24
N PHE A 109 -4.49 4.76 -9.33
CA PHE A 109 -3.37 5.36 -8.64
C PHE A 109 -3.60 5.26 -7.13
N TYR A 110 -2.53 5.02 -6.40
CA TYR A 110 -2.46 5.35 -4.98
C TYR A 110 -2.05 6.82 -4.85
N TYR A 111 -2.88 7.63 -4.19
CA TYR A 111 -2.62 9.05 -3.95
C TYR A 111 -2.10 9.26 -2.53
N GLY A 112 -0.79 9.12 -2.35
CA GLY A 112 -0.16 9.40 -1.07
C GLY A 112 0.02 10.90 -0.82
N TYR A 113 0.38 11.25 0.42
CA TYR A 113 0.57 12.66 0.82
C TYR A 113 1.64 13.39 0.03
N ASN A 114 2.72 12.71 -0.38
CA ASN A 114 3.86 13.33 -1.05
C ASN A 114 4.04 12.86 -2.50
N ARG A 115 3.58 11.64 -2.82
CA ARG A 115 3.82 11.00 -4.11
C ARG A 115 2.65 10.11 -4.50
N THR A 116 2.59 9.77 -5.78
CA THR A 116 1.61 8.83 -6.34
C THR A 116 2.30 7.68 -7.04
N PHE A 117 1.72 6.49 -7.02
CA PHE A 117 2.21 5.38 -7.85
C PHE A 117 1.05 4.59 -8.48
N ALA A 118 1.31 4.05 -9.67
CA ALA A 118 0.31 3.38 -10.49
C ALA A 118 -0.01 1.98 -9.96
N LEU A 119 -1.27 1.63 -10.06
CA LEU A 119 -1.87 0.35 -9.71
C LEU A 119 -2.67 -0.15 -10.91
N ARG A 120 -2.79 -1.47 -11.03
CA ARG A 120 -3.66 -2.12 -12.00
C ARG A 120 -4.37 -3.29 -11.35
N LYS A 121 -5.61 -3.54 -11.77
CA LYS A 121 -6.39 -4.70 -11.38
C LYS A 121 -6.73 -5.51 -12.63
N GLN A 122 -6.36 -6.78 -12.66
CA GLN A 122 -6.68 -7.66 -13.78
C GLN A 122 -8.18 -7.95 -13.80
N ASN A 123 -8.83 -7.73 -14.95
CA ASN A 123 -10.29 -7.80 -15.08
C ASN A 123 -10.83 -9.23 -14.92
N SER A 124 -10.03 -10.24 -15.26
CA SER A 124 -10.44 -11.65 -15.28
C SER A 124 -10.48 -12.32 -13.91
N ASN A 125 -9.61 -11.92 -12.98
CA ASN A 125 -9.43 -12.58 -11.69
C ASN A 125 -9.29 -11.61 -10.51
N GLY A 126 -9.32 -10.30 -10.76
CA GLY A 126 -9.22 -9.27 -9.73
C GLY A 126 -7.82 -9.08 -9.11
N VAL A 127 -6.79 -9.76 -9.62
CA VAL A 127 -5.43 -9.67 -9.09
C VAL A 127 -4.86 -8.27 -9.29
N TRP A 128 -4.26 -7.73 -8.24
CA TRP A 128 -3.62 -6.42 -8.26
C TRP A 128 -2.15 -6.52 -8.67
N THR A 129 -1.70 -5.50 -9.39
CA THR A 129 -0.29 -5.22 -9.64
C THR A 129 -0.02 -3.74 -9.39
N PHE A 130 1.23 -3.40 -9.11
CA PHE A 130 1.67 -2.03 -8.88
C PHE A 130 2.95 -1.73 -9.63
N LEU A 131 3.11 -0.48 -10.07
CA LEU A 131 4.37 -0.01 -10.61
C LEU A 131 5.33 0.22 -9.45
N ASN A 132 6.26 -0.69 -9.24
CA ASN A 132 7.16 -0.67 -8.10
C ASN A 132 8.10 0.55 -8.19
N PRO A 133 8.02 1.52 -7.24
CA PRO A 133 8.82 2.73 -7.30
C PRO A 133 10.33 2.50 -7.25
N ARG A 134 10.78 1.37 -6.70
CA ARG A 134 12.20 1.01 -6.66
C ARG A 134 12.72 0.50 -7.98
N THR A 135 11.94 -0.30 -8.70
CA THR A 135 12.42 -0.99 -9.91
C THR A 135 11.89 -0.39 -11.20
N GLY A 136 10.82 0.41 -11.15
CA GLY A 136 10.13 0.92 -12.33
C GLY A 136 9.32 -0.15 -13.08
N SER A 137 9.13 -1.33 -12.50
CA SER A 137 8.47 -2.48 -13.15
C SER A 137 7.13 -2.82 -12.49
N TRP A 138 6.17 -3.24 -13.30
CA TRP A 138 4.92 -3.81 -12.82
C TRP A 138 5.19 -5.09 -12.02
N THR A 139 4.77 -5.09 -10.76
CA THR A 139 4.98 -6.18 -9.80
C THR A 139 3.62 -6.66 -9.29
N GLY A 140 3.41 -7.97 -9.22
CA GLY A 140 2.19 -8.54 -8.63
C GLY A 140 2.15 -8.38 -7.11
N THR A 141 1.02 -8.67 -6.48
CA THR A 141 0.85 -8.60 -5.01
C THR A 141 0.99 -9.95 -4.31
N SER A 142 1.69 -10.91 -4.93
CA SER A 142 1.96 -12.23 -4.35
C SER A 142 2.83 -12.12 -3.09
N HIS A 143 2.59 -13.01 -2.13
CA HIS A 143 3.44 -13.25 -0.96
C HIS A 143 4.47 -14.34 -1.30
#